data_AF-A0A535SNF0-F1
#
_entry.id   AF-A0A535SNF0-F1
#
_cell.length_a   1.000
_cell.length_b   1.000
_cell.length_c   1.000
_cell.angle_alpha   90.00
_cell.angle_beta   90.00
_cell.angle_gamma   90.00
#
_symmetry.space_group_name_H-M   'P 1'
#
loop_
_entity.id
_entity.type
_entity.pdbx_description
1 polymer ?
#
loop_
_entity_poly.entity_id
_entity_poly.type
_entity_poly.pdbx_seq_one_letter_code
_entity_poly.pdbx_strand_id
1 'polypeptide(L)' 'MFNALADGGHVGMPLTDQPWGTAGWLTDRFGINWNVDIEKE' A
#
# COMPACT_ATOMS: atom_id res chain seq x y z
N MET A 1 4.00 7.31 -4.97
CA MET A 1 3.92 7.35 -3.50
C MET A 1 4.16 5.97 -2.89
N PHE A 2 3.29 4.98 -3.17
CA PHE A 2 3.39 3.62 -2.61
C PHE A 2 4.77 2.97 -2.77
N ASN A 3 5.35 3.00 -3.98
CA ASN A 3 6.68 2.43 -4.23
C ASN A 3 7.80 3.12 -3.43
N ALA A 4 7.64 4.40 -3.09
CA ALA A 4 8.63 5.11 -2.27
C ALA A 4 8.51 4.74 -0.79
N LEU A 5 7.29 4.48 -0.30
CA LEU A 5 7.05 3.97 1.05
C LEU A 5 7.50 2.51 1.18
N ALA A 6 7.40 1.73 0.11
CA ALA A 6 7.87 0.35 0.03
C ALA A 6 9.41 0.23 -0.03
N ASP A 7 10.12 1.30 -0.37
CA ASP A 7 11.58 1.27 -0.51
C ASP A 7 12.27 1.01 0.85
N GLY A 8 13.01 -0.09 0.94
CA GLY A 8 13.60 -0.59 2.17
C GLY A 8 12.58 -1.13 3.20
N GLY A 9 11.31 -1.26 2.82
CA GLY A 9 10.23 -1.83 3.63
C GLY A 9 9.83 -3.23 3.19
N HIS A 10 8.62 -3.63 3.57
CA HIS A 10 7.98 -4.89 3.19
C HIS A 10 6.58 -4.64 2.66
N VAL A 11 6.33 -5.04 1.41
CA VAL A 11 4.98 -5.02 0.83
C VAL A 11 4.23 -6.26 1.30
N GLY A 12 3.15 -6.07 2.05
CA GLY A 12 2.29 -7.16 2.50
C GLY A 12 1.20 -7.48 1.48
N MET A 13 0.53 -6.44 0.98
CA MET A 13 -0.36 -6.53 -0.19
C MET A 13 0.00 -5.42 -1.18
N PRO A 14 0.41 -5.76 -2.41
CA PRO A 14 0.60 -4.76 -3.45
C PRO A 14 -0.67 -3.94 -3.68
N LEU A 15 -0.53 -2.70 -4.15
CA LEU A 15 -1.67 -1.96 -4.69
C LEU A 15 -2.27 -2.76 -5.84
N THR A 16 -3.48 -3.26 -5.64
CA THR A 16 -4.23 -4.09 -6.58
C THR A 16 -5.69 -3.67 -6.62
N ASP A 17 -6.33 -3.92 -7.76
CA ASP A 17 -7.76 -3.68 -7.91
C ASP A 17 -8.58 -4.63 -7.04
N GLN A 18 -9.58 -4.05 -6.39
CA GLN A 18 -10.55 -4.69 -5.53
C GLN A 18 -11.97 -4.28 -5.98
N PRO A 19 -13.01 -4.99 -5.51
CA PRO A 19 -14.40 -4.63 -5.81
C PRO A 19 -14.78 -3.21 -5.41
N TRP A 20 -14.15 -2.64 -4.37
CA TRP A 20 -14.47 -1.31 -3.81
C TRP A 20 -13.52 -0.18 -4.24
N GLY A 21 -12.49 -0.47 -5.03
CA GLY A 21 -11.43 0.50 -5.32
C GLY A 21 -10.10 -0.18 -5.63
N THR A 22 -9.00 0.54 -5.48
CA THR A 22 -7.65 -0.03 -5.49
C THR A 22 -7.09 0.04 -4.08
N ALA A 23 -6.65 -1.09 -3.54
CA ALA A 23 -6.19 -1.19 -2.15
C ALA A 23 -4.82 -1.87 -2.06
N GLY A 24 -4.05 -1.55 -1.02
CA GLY A 24 -2.75 -2.16 -0.74
C GLY A 24 -2.24 -1.79 0.66
N TRP A 25 -1.29 -2.57 1.18
CA TRP A 25 -0.63 -2.25 2.45
C TRP A 25 0.83 -2.69 2.47
N LEU A 26 1.63 -1.96 3.24
CA LEU A 26 3.06 -2.18 3.41
C LEU A 26 3.52 -1.76 4.80
N THR A 27 4.66 -2.27 5.22
CA THR A 27 5.43 -1.73 6.36
C THR A 27 6.65 -1.03 5.79
N ASP A 28 6.86 0.25 6.11
CA ASP A 28 8.01 0.98 5.60
C ASP A 28 9.32 0.60 6.33
N ARG A 29 10.45 1.17 5.87
CA ARG A 29 11.78 0.92 6.46
C ARG A 29 11.93 1.33 7.94
N PHE A 30 11.00 2.13 8.46
CA PHE A 30 10.99 2.60 9.83
C PHE A 30 10.06 1.74 10.72
N GLY A 31 9.41 0.72 10.15
CA GLY A 31 8.47 -0.15 10.84
C GLY A 31 7.05 0.41 10.92
N ILE A 32 6.73 1.47 10.18
CA ILE A 32 5.38 2.05 10.16
C ILE A 32 4.50 1.26 9.19
N ASN A 33 3.33 0.84 9.65
CA ASN A 33 2.34 0.17 8.81
C ASN A 33 1.46 1.20 8.09
N TRP A 34 1.39 1.07 6.76
CA TRP A 34 0.61 1.93 5.88
C TRP A 34 -0.48 1.11 5.18
N ASN A 35 -1.73 1.57 5.27
CA ASN A 35 -2.85 1.07 4.49
C ASN A 35 -3.24 2.17 3.49
N VAL A 36 -3.39 1.79 2.22
CA VAL A 36 -3.72 2.70 1.12
C VAL A 36 -4.97 2.18 0.45
N ASP A 37 -6.02 3.00 0.46
CA ASP A 37 -7.28 2.76 -0.24
C ASP A 37 -7.53 3.93 -1.20
N ILE A 38 -7.79 3.60 -2.46
CA ILE A 38 -8.16 4.54 -3.53
C ILE A 38 -9.60 4.21 -3.93
N GLU A 39 -10.52 5.12 -3.64
CA GLU A 39 -11.93 4.96 -4.00
C GLU A 39 -12.10 4.97 -5.52
N LYS A 40 -13.03 4.15 -6.03
CA LYS A 40 -13.51 4.25 -7.41
C LYS A 40 -14.52 5.40 -7.50
N GLU A 41 -14.31 6.31 -8.46
CA GLU A 41 -15.33 7.30 -8.87
C GLU A 41 -16.59 6.61 -9.41
#